data_AF-A0A3D6BQE0-F1
#
_entry.id   AF-A0A3D6BQE0-F1
#
_cell.length_a   1.000
_cell.length_b   1.000
_cell.length_c   1.000
_cell.angle_alpha   90.00
_cell.angle_beta   90.00
_cell.angle_gamma   90.00
#
_symmetry.space_group_name_H-M   'P 1'
#
loop_
_entity.id
_entity.type
_entity.pdbx_description
1 polymer ?
#
loop_
_entity_poly.entity_id
_entity_poly.type
_entity_poly.pdbx_seq_one_letter_code
_entity_poly.pdbx_strand_id
1 'polypeptide(L)' 'CILPQEVLLKASEAVMDFNNDGLSLLEISHRSKPFVDVMEKARSLALELLGLEGKGYKALFLQ' A
#
# COMPACT_ATOMS: atom_id res chain seq x y z
N CYS A 1 7.27 -12.22 -14.02
CA CYS A 1 6.12 -12.04 -13.11
C CYS A 1 5.10 -11.16 -13.81
N ILE A 2 3.81 -11.47 -13.72
CA ILE A 2 2.71 -10.66 -14.25
C ILE A 2 1.82 -10.30 -13.06
N LEU A 3 1.40 -9.04 -12.96
CA LEU A 3 0.51 -8.63 -11.88
C LEU A 3 -0.90 -9.21 -12.06
N PRO A 4 -1.62 -9.59 -10.99
CA PRO A 4 -3.01 -10.00 -11.09
C PRO A 4 -3.87 -8.91 -11.73
N GLN A 5 -4.82 -9.29 -12.60
CA GLN A 5 -5.68 -8.34 -13.32
C GLN A 5 -6.46 -7.42 -12.38
N GLU A 6 -6.94 -7.96 -11.26
CA GLU A 6 -7.66 -7.18 -10.24
C GLU A 6 -6.79 -6.08 -9.60
N VAL A 7 -5.47 -6.30 -9.48
CA VAL A 7 -4.54 -5.32 -8.92
C VAL A 7 -4.34 -4.19 -9.91
N LEU A 8 -4.19 -4.51 -11.21
CA LEU A 8 -4.07 -3.50 -12.26
C LEU A 8 -5.30 -2.60 -12.33
N LEU A 9 -6.51 -3.17 -12.26
CA LEU A 9 -7.75 -2.41 -12.30
C LEU A 9 -7.87 -1.47 -11.09
N LYS A 10 -7.69 -1.99 -9.87
CA LYS A 10 -7.75 -1.18 -8.64
C LYS A 10 -6.68 -0.08 -8.59
N ALA A 11 -5.48 -0.37 -9.08
CA ALA A 11 -4.41 0.62 -9.16
C ALA A 11 -4.77 1.74 -10.17
N SER A 12 -5.35 1.38 -11.32
CA SER A 12 -5.81 2.36 -12.32
C SER A 12 -6.90 3.26 -11.76
N GLU A 13 -7.84 2.73 -11.00
CA GLU A 13 -8.89 3.51 -10.32
C GLU A 13 -8.29 4.47 -9.29
N ALA A 14 -7.35 3.98 -8.46
CA ALA A 14 -6.67 4.80 -7.45
C ALA A 14 -5.79 5.92 -8.02
N VAL A 15 -5.32 5.81 -9.26
CA VAL A 15 -4.65 6.90 -9.96
C VAL A 15 -5.63 8.04 -10.28
N MET A 16 -6.90 7.72 -10.54
CA MET A 16 -7.92 8.74 -10.84
C MET A 16 -8.51 9.34 -9.57
N ASP A 17 -8.84 8.52 -8.58
CA ASP A 17 -9.41 8.95 -7.29
C ASP A 17 -9.10 7.90 -6.22
N PHE A 18 -8.27 8.28 -5.25
CA PHE A 18 -7.89 7.43 -4.15
C PHE A 18 -8.79 7.70 -2.95
N ASN A 19 -9.52 6.68 -2.49
CA ASN A 19 -10.49 6.77 -1.38
C ASN A 19 -11.75 7.60 -1.64
N ASN A 20 -12.07 7.94 -2.89
CA ASN A 20 -13.23 8.77 -3.25
C ASN A 20 -13.18 10.17 -2.61
N ASP A 21 -11.97 10.72 -2.44
CA ASP A 21 -11.74 12.07 -1.92
C ASP A 21 -11.40 13.07 -3.04
N GLY A 22 -11.33 12.60 -4.30
CA GLY A 22 -11.02 13.38 -5.47
C GLY A 22 -9.52 13.65 -5.67
N LEU A 23 -8.64 12.99 -4.91
CA LEU A 23 -7.19 13.11 -5.04
C LEU A 23 -6.58 11.85 -5.65
N SER A 24 -5.63 11.99 -6.55
CA SER A 24 -4.86 10.85 -7.05
C SER A 24 -3.97 10.27 -5.95
N LEU A 25 -3.81 8.94 -5.93
CA LEU A 25 -2.77 8.28 -5.14
C LEU A 25 -1.36 8.85 -5.40
N LEU A 26 -1.11 9.40 -6.60
CA LEU A 26 0.17 9.99 -6.98
C LEU A 26 0.36 11.44 -6.47
N GLU A 27 -0.72 12.07 -6.00
CA GLU A 27 -0.73 13.48 -5.57
C GLU A 27 -0.78 13.63 -4.04
N ILE A 28 -1.18 12.58 -3.32
CA ILE A 28 -1.22 12.61 -1.85
C ILE A 28 0.19 12.67 -1.25
N SER A 29 0.33 13.44 -0.16
CA SER A 29 1.58 13.50 0.58
C SER A 29 1.91 12.14 1.20
N HIS A 30 3.17 11.71 1.09
CA HIS A 30 3.69 10.51 1.75
C HIS A 30 3.63 10.57 3.30
N ARG A 31 3.33 11.74 3.86
CA ARG A 31 3.14 11.96 5.31
C ARG A 31 1.67 12.07 5.72
N SER A 32 0.76 12.07 4.75
CA SER A 32 -0.67 12.13 5.01
C SER A 32 -1.18 10.82 5.60
N LYS A 33 -2.26 10.89 6.40
CA LYS A 33 -2.89 9.73 7.01
C LYS A 33 -3.26 8.64 5.98
N PRO A 34 -3.88 8.96 4.82
CA PRO A 34 -4.20 7.96 3.80
C PRO A 34 -2.98 7.17 3.29
N PHE A 35 -1.85 7.86 3.04
CA PHE A 35 -0.64 7.19 2.59
C PHE A 35 0.01 6.35 3.71
N VAL A 36 0.07 6.89 4.93
CA VAL A 36 0.61 6.16 6.08
C VAL A 36 -0.17 4.86 6.31
N ASP A 37 -1.49 4.89 6.17
CA ASP A 37 -2.35 3.70 6.32
C ASP A 37 -2.04 2.62 5.28
N VAL A 38 -1.77 3.02 4.03
CA VAL A 38 -1.30 2.09 2.98
C VAL A 38 0.02 1.44 3.39
N MET A 39 0.98 2.22 3.88
CA MET A 39 2.29 1.72 4.26
C MET A 39 2.24 0.80 5.48
N GLU A 40 1.46 1.13 6.50
CA GLU A 40 1.28 0.27 7.68
C GLU A 40 0.62 -1.05 7.28
N LYS A 41 -0.42 -1.00 6.44
CA LYS A 41 -1.06 -2.21 5.92
C LYS A 41 -0.09 -3.07 5.10
N ALA A 42 0.72 -2.46 4.24
CA ALA A 42 1.72 -3.17 3.44
C ALA A 42 2.79 -3.86 4.32
N ARG A 43 3.28 -3.18 5.36
CA ARG A 43 4.23 -3.77 6.32
C ARG A 43 3.62 -4.93 7.09
N SER A 44 2.39 -4.78 7.58
CA SER A 44 1.68 -5.83 8.32
C SER A 44 1.50 -7.07 7.44
N LEU A 45 0.95 -6.91 6.23
CA LEU A 45 0.70 -8.00 5.29
C LEU A 45 2.00 -8.72 4.89
N ALA A 46 3.09 -7.98 4.70
CA ALA A 46 4.37 -8.59 4.37
C ALA A 46 4.87 -9.53 5.49
N LEU A 47 4.70 -9.13 6.75
CA LEU A 47 5.05 -9.96 7.90
C LEU A 47 4.06 -11.13 8.07
N GLU A 48 2.76 -10.90 7.88
CA GLU A 48 1.70 -11.91 7.93
C GLU A 48 1.96 -13.06 6.94
N LEU A 49 2.09 -12.72 5.66
CA LEU A 49 2.21 -13.70 4.58
C LEU A 49 3.51 -14.51 4.64
N LEU A 50 4.55 -13.97 5.27
CA LEU A 50 5.81 -14.67 5.49
C LEU A 50 5.85 -15.41 6.84
N GLY A 51 4.78 -15.32 7.64
CA GLY A 51 4.71 -15.93 8.97
C GLY A 51 5.74 -15.34 9.95
N LEU A 52 6.05 -14.05 9.83
CA LEU A 52 7.03 -13.32 10.64
C LEU A 52 6.38 -12.44 11.73
N GLU A 53 5.06 -12.43 11.83
CA GLU A 53 4.34 -11.71 12.88
C GLU A 53 4.77 -12.12 14.28
N GLY A 54 4.97 -11.13 15.16
CA GLY A 54 5.38 -11.35 16.55
C GLY A 54 6.82 -11.87 16.73
N LYS A 55 7.58 -12.09 15.64
CA LYS A 55 8.95 -12.65 15.69
C LYS A 55 10.05 -11.59 15.79
N GLY A 56 9.70 -10.32 16.02
CA GLY A 56 10.66 -9.21 16.16
C GLY A 56 11.23 -8.66 14.84
N TYR A 57 10.75 -9.13 13.69
CA TYR A 57 11.14 -8.60 12.38
C TYR A 57 10.41 -7.28 12.05
N LYS A 58 11.05 -6.45 11.23
CA LYS A 58 10.47 -5.21 10.69
C LYS A 58 10.59 -5.17 9.17
N ALA A 59 9.50 -4.85 8.48
CA ALA A 59 9.50 -4.61 7.05
C ALA A 59 9.95 -3.17 6.76
N LEU A 60 11.02 -3.02 5.99
CA LEU A 60 11.55 -1.74 5.53
C LEU A 60 11.36 -1.60 4.02
N PHE A 61 10.81 -0.47 3.59
CA PHE A 61 10.77 -0.05 2.20
C PHE A 61 11.83 1.04 2.04
N LEU A 62 12.90 0.72 1.32
CA LEU A 62 14.04 1.61 1.09
C LEU A 62 13.90 2.26 -0.29
N GLN A 63 14.31 3.52 -0.38
CA GLN A 63 14.36 4.30 -1.61
C GLN A 63 15.80 4.39 -2.11
#